data_AF-A0A2E2CTZ5-F1
#
_entry.id   AF-A0A2E2CTZ5-F1
#
_cell.length_a   1.000
_cell.length_b   1.000
_cell.length_c   1.000
_cell.angle_alpha   90.00
_cell.angle_beta   90.00
_cell.angle_gamma   90.00
#
_symmetry.space_group_name_H-M   'P 1'
#
loop_
_entity.id
_entity.type
_entity.pdbx_description
1 polymer ?
#
loop_
_entity_poly.entity_id
_entity_poly.type
_entity_poly.pdbx_seq_one_letter_code
_entity_poly.pdbx_strand_id
1 'polypeptide(L)' 'RNGQHTAPSNAGFDASLQSRDPSWGVRDLEGEVVPLAQRSGLSLHKIETMPANNLIVIFRKD' A
#
# COMPACT_ATOMS: atom_id res chain seq x y z
N ARG A 1 6.54 2.61 -1.00
CA ARG A 1 7.68 2.55 -0.06
C ARG A 1 8.32 3.91 -0.10
N ASN A 2 8.49 4.55 1.05
CA ASN A 2 9.06 5.90 1.20
C ASN A 2 8.39 7.00 0.34
N GLY A 3 7.07 6.96 0.15
CA GLY A 3 6.30 7.95 -0.60
C GLY A 3 6.54 7.97 -2.11
N GLN A 4 7.36 7.05 -2.64
CA GLN A 4 7.63 6.94 -4.08
C GLN A 4 6.87 5.75 -4.68
N HIS A 5 6.26 5.96 -5.85
CA HIS A 5 5.74 4.86 -6.65
C HIS A 5 6.91 3.97 -7.07
N THR A 6 7.02 2.80 -6.45
CA THR A 6 8.15 1.88 -6.65
C THR A 6 8.19 1.24 -8.04
N ALA A 7 7.17 1.47 -8.87
CA ALA A 7 7.12 1.07 -10.27
C ALA A 7 6.48 2.18 -11.12
N PRO A 8 7.03 2.51 -12.31
CA PRO A 8 6.43 3.48 -13.23
C PRO A 8 4.98 3.17 -13.62
N SER A 9 4.60 1.89 -13.63
CA SER A 9 3.22 1.45 -13.89
C SER A 9 2.22 1.92 -12.84
N ASN A 10 2.67 2.16 -11.60
CA ASN A 10 1.79 2.52 -10.49
C ASN A 10 1.37 3.98 -10.53
N ALA A 11 2.17 4.89 -11.10
CA ALA A 11 1.80 6.30 -11.22
C ALA A 11 0.62 6.51 -12.18
N GLY A 12 0.66 5.85 -13.35
CA GLY A 12 -0.44 5.90 -14.31
C GLY A 12 -1.71 5.22 -13.77
N PHE A 13 -1.55 4.11 -13.04
CA PHE A 13 -2.66 3.44 -12.38
C PHE A 13 -3.28 4.31 -11.28
N ASP A 14 -2.46 4.94 -10.44
CA ASP A 14 -2.90 5.84 -9.37
C ASP A 14 -3.71 7.03 -9.91
N ALA A 15 -3.21 7.69 -10.96
CA ALA A 15 -3.94 8.75 -11.65
C ALA A 15 -5.28 8.25 -12.22
N SER A 16 -5.32 7.03 -12.76
CA SER A 16 -6.56 6.44 -13.27
C SER A 16 -7.60 6.18 -12.17
N LEU A 17 -7.15 5.78 -10.97
CA LEU A 17 -8.02 5.58 -9.81
C LEU A 17 -8.58 6.92 -9.32
N GLN A 18 -7.71 7.92 -9.13
CA GLN A 18 -8.09 9.25 -8.65
C GLN A 18 -9.02 10.00 -9.60
N SER A 19 -8.90 9.76 -10.92
CA SER A 19 -9.82 10.34 -11.91
C SER A 19 -11.27 9.88 -11.75
N ARG A 20 -11.48 8.71 -11.14
CA ARG A 20 -12.81 8.12 -10.90
C ARG A 20 -13.34 8.50 -9.53
N ASP A 21 -12.46 8.49 -8.53
CA ASP A 21 -12.75 8.90 -7.16
C ASP A 21 -11.46 9.47 -6.54
N PRO A 22 -11.43 10.76 -6.17
CA PRO A 22 -10.24 11.38 -5.57
C PRO A 22 -9.75 10.73 -4.28
N SER A 23 -10.60 9.94 -3.60
CA SER A 23 -10.22 9.18 -2.42
C SER A 23 -9.48 7.88 -2.75
N TRP A 24 -9.47 7.43 -4.00
CA TRP A 24 -8.80 6.19 -4.40
C TRP A 24 -7.32 6.43 -4.72
N GLY A 25 -6.55 5.35 -4.81
CA GLY A 25 -5.14 5.42 -5.21
C GLY A 25 -4.30 4.29 -4.64
N VAL A 26 -3.07 4.22 -5.12
CA VAL A 26 -2.02 3.35 -4.55
C VAL A 26 -1.55 3.97 -3.24
N ARG A 27 -1.43 3.16 -2.19
CA ARG A 27 -1.03 3.63 -0.85
C ARG A 27 0.42 3.30 -0.53
N ASP A 28 1.09 4.20 0.19
CA ASP A 28 2.39 3.86 0.73
C ASP A 28 2.26 2.89 1.91
N LEU A 29 2.74 1.66 1.69
CA LEU A 29 2.74 0.64 2.71
C LEU A 29 3.45 1.09 4.00
N GLU A 30 4.63 1.73 3.89
CA GLU A 30 5.46 2.08 5.03
C GLU A 30 5.02 3.39 5.70
N GLY A 31 4.70 4.41 4.89
CA GLY A 31 4.31 5.73 5.38
C GLY A 31 2.86 5.83 5.87
N GLU A 32 1.95 5.01 5.32
CA GLU A 32 0.51 5.14 5.59
C GLU A 32 -0.08 3.86 6.21
N VAL A 33 0.06 2.73 5.53
CA VAL A 33 -0.70 1.50 5.86
C VAL A 33 -0.18 0.85 7.15
N VAL A 34 1.14 0.72 7.32
CA VAL A 34 1.74 0.14 8.52
C VAL A 34 1.44 0.98 9.77
N PRO A 35 1.64 2.32 9.77
CA PRO A 35 1.25 3.15 10.90
C PRO A 35 -0.25 3.09 11.21
N LEU A 36 -1.11 2.99 10.18
CA LEU A 36 -2.55 2.82 10.39
C LEU A 36 -2.86 1.50 11.09
N ALA A 37 -2.30 0.38 10.61
CA ALA A 37 -2.47 -0.93 11.22
C ALA A 37 -2.01 -0.95 12.69
N GLN A 38 -0.87 -0.33 13.00
CA GLN A 38 -0.36 -0.19 14.36
C GLN A 38 -1.34 0.57 15.27
N ARG A 39 -1.86 1.71 14.82
CA ARG A 39 -2.89 2.46 15.57
C ARG A 39 -4.19 1.68 15.75
N SER A 40 -4.45 0.72 14.88
CA SER A 40 -5.59 -0.21 14.98
C SER A 40 -5.30 -1.46 15.82
N GLY A 41 -4.14 -1.56 16.48
CA GLY A 41 -3.78 -2.70 17.31
C GLY A 41 -3.34 -3.95 16.54
N LEU A 42 -2.82 -3.74 15.31
CA LEU A 42 -2.27 -4.81 14.48
C LEU A 42 -0.77 -4.58 14.26
N SER A 43 0.00 -5.67 14.31
CA SER A 43 1.43 -5.65 14.00
C SER A 43 1.70 -6.21 12.60
N LEU A 44 2.65 -5.59 11.87
CA LEU A 44 3.09 -6.11 10.58
C LEU A 44 3.85 -7.42 10.81
N HIS A 45 3.34 -8.51 10.23
CA HIS A 45 3.93 -9.84 10.39
C HIS A 45 4.79 -10.24 9.19
N LYS A 46 4.31 -10.03 7.96
CA LYS A 46 5.02 -10.44 6.74
C LYS A 46 4.60 -9.62 5.53
N ILE A 47 5.54 -9.44 4.60
CA ILE A 47 5.26 -8.92 3.26
C ILE A 47 5.76 -9.96 2.26
N GLU A 48 4.91 -10.36 1.31
CA GLU A 48 5.27 -11.25 0.21
C GLU A 48 5.12 -10.51 -1.13
N THR A 49 6.13 -10.62 -1.97
CA THR A 49 6.10 -10.04 -3.32
C THR A 49 5.34 -10.96 -4.26
N MET A 50 4.47 -10.39 -5.08
CA MET A 50 3.72 -11.09 -6.11
C MET A 50 4.08 -10.52 -7.50
N PRO A 51 3.79 -11.26 -8.60
CA PRO A 51 3.97 -10.74 -9.95
C PRO A 51 3.25 -9.39 -10.18
N ALA A 52 3.72 -8.65 -11.18
CA ALA A 52 3.15 -7.35 -11.58
C ALA A 52 3.13 -6.29 -10.46
N ASN A 53 4.20 -6.22 -9.65
CA ASN A 53 4.38 -5.22 -8.59
C ASN A 53 3.31 -5.27 -7.49
N ASN A 54 2.69 -6.43 -7.28
CA ASN A 54 1.71 -6.65 -6.22
C ASN A 54 2.38 -7.10 -4.92
N LEU A 55 1.75 -6.79 -3.78
CA LEU A 55 2.20 -7.22 -2.45
C LEU A 55 1.06 -7.92 -1.73
N ILE A 56 1.37 -9.04 -1.07
CA ILE A 56 0.55 -9.57 0.03
C ILE A 56 1.15 -9.04 1.32
N VAL A 57 0.33 -8.40 2.15
CA VAL A 57 0.74 -7.82 3.43
C VAL A 57 -0.06 -8.48 4.54
N ILE A 58 0.63 -9.17 5.43
CA ILE A 58 0.03 -9.94 6.52
C ILE A 58 0.21 -9.15 7.81
N PHE A 59 -0.92 -8.79 8.42
CA PHE A 59 -0.98 -8.20 9.75
C PHE A 59 -1.55 -9.20 10.74
N ARG A 60 -1.12 -9.14 12.00
CA ARG A 60 -1.64 -9.99 13.07
C ARG A 60 -2.11 -9.13 14.24
N LYS A 61 -3.16 -9.61 14.89
CA LYS A 61 -3.57 -9.15 16.21
C LYS A 61 -2.86 -10.04 17.23
N ASP A 62 -2.20 -9.41 18.19
CA ASP A 62 -1.63 -10.12 19.34
C ASP A 62 -2.73 -10.45 20.36
#